data_AF-A0A950RDA1-F1
#
_entry.id   AF-A0A950RDA1-F1
#
_cell.length_a   1.000
_cell.length_b   1.000
_cell.length_c   1.000
_cell.angle_alpha   90.00
_cell.angle_beta   90.00
_cell.angle_gamma   90.00
#
_symmetry.space_group_name_H-M   'P 1'
#
loop_
_entity.id
_entity.type
_entity.pdbx_description
1 polymer ?
#
loop_
_entity_poly.entity_id
_entity_poly.type
_entity_poly.pdbx_seq_one_letter_code
_entity_poly.pdbx_strand_id
1 'polypeptide(L)'
;FGDNSKQPLGVGQGRWLPMKLELGNDPETGRPRQGLKSVWVYDDKHIVATQQVEIIPGEQSRLLDTCLVRYVIENQDNINHTAGLRFMLDTFIGANDGVPFTVPGEKGLCDTMQEFNGPSAIPDFLEALEHDDLRNPGTVAHLHLKLGGPIPPPSRVTLGAWPNQELTKRNLASGAMAQLTGWDVPVLSMKTLFNLDPRHNLPDSCVVIYWQDQLLPPGAKREVGFTYGLGNVASGEGQGQLGLSMDGSFAPGGEFTVTAYVTEPAAGQTVTLLLPEGFQLLEGSATQVVPPLAPEANSRNSPVTWKVRAPAQEGDYVLKVQSSTGVSQTQPVTIRSQRIFD
;
A
#
# COMPACT_ATOMS: atom_id res chain seq x y z
N PHE A 1 17.60 9.44 -19.06
CA PHE A 1 18.50 8.54 -18.31
C PHE A 1 18.61 9.10 -16.91
N GLY A 2 18.09 8.36 -15.93
CA GLY A 2 17.97 8.82 -14.54
C GLY A 2 19.33 9.10 -13.90
N ASP A 3 19.28 9.67 -12.71
CA ASP A 3 20.47 10.02 -11.93
C ASP A 3 21.40 8.81 -11.72
N ASN A 4 22.46 8.70 -12.53
CA ASN A 4 23.45 7.63 -12.48
C ASN A 4 24.26 7.61 -11.16
N SER A 5 24.09 8.62 -10.28
CA SER A 5 24.66 8.59 -8.93
C SER A 5 23.92 7.64 -7.99
N LYS A 6 22.72 7.18 -8.37
CA LYS A 6 21.88 6.28 -7.58
C LYS A 6 21.86 4.89 -8.19
N GLN A 7 22.10 3.88 -7.36
CA GLN A 7 22.14 2.48 -7.79
C GLN A 7 21.14 1.65 -6.96
N PRO A 8 20.57 0.58 -7.53
CA PRO A 8 19.74 -0.33 -6.73
C PRO A 8 20.58 -1.02 -5.64
N LEU A 9 19.99 -1.22 -4.47
CA LEU A 9 20.62 -2.03 -3.42
C LEU A 9 20.84 -3.45 -3.92
N GLY A 10 22.00 -4.05 -3.60
CA GLY A 10 22.32 -5.41 -4.00
C GLY A 10 23.04 -5.55 -5.34
N VAL A 11 23.24 -4.45 -6.08
CA VAL A 11 24.02 -4.40 -7.33
C VAL A 11 24.95 -3.20 -7.34
N GLY A 12 25.97 -3.21 -8.21
CA GLY A 12 26.84 -2.05 -8.42
C GLY A 12 27.98 -1.92 -7.41
N GLN A 13 28.31 -0.68 -7.01
CA GLN A 13 29.52 -0.30 -6.26
C GLN A 13 29.43 -0.53 -4.73
N GLY A 14 28.69 -1.54 -4.30
CA GLY A 14 28.55 -1.87 -2.88
C GLY A 14 28.67 -3.35 -2.63
N ARG A 15 28.46 -3.73 -1.37
CA ARG A 15 28.48 -5.14 -0.96
C ARG A 15 27.52 -5.41 0.19
N TRP A 16 27.10 -6.66 0.27
CA TRP A 16 26.39 -7.17 1.43
C TRP A 16 27.34 -7.38 2.60
N LEU A 17 26.93 -6.95 3.79
CA LEU A 17 27.48 -7.40 5.06
C LEU A 17 26.69 -8.66 5.50
N PRO A 18 25.89 -8.72 6.59
CA PRO A 18 24.98 -9.85 6.72
C PRO A 18 23.82 -9.73 5.74
N MET A 19 23.42 -10.87 5.19
CA MET A 19 22.11 -11.07 4.56
C MET A 19 21.30 -12.02 5.41
N LYS A 20 20.00 -11.74 5.55
CA LYS A 20 19.03 -12.63 6.21
C LYS A 20 19.44 -13.04 7.63
N LEU A 21 19.96 -12.11 8.41
CA LEU A 21 20.21 -12.31 9.84
C LEU A 21 18.89 -12.19 10.60
N GLU A 22 18.61 -13.08 11.54
CA GLU A 22 17.44 -12.97 12.40
C GLU A 22 17.46 -11.65 13.21
N LEU A 23 16.28 -11.04 13.39
CA LEU A 23 16.16 -9.77 14.12
C LEU A 23 16.43 -9.90 15.63
N GLY A 24 16.32 -11.12 16.18
CA GLY A 24 16.42 -11.37 17.61
C GLY A 24 15.21 -10.82 18.38
N ASN A 25 15.43 -10.37 19.60
CA ASN A 25 14.39 -9.78 20.43
C ASN A 25 14.28 -8.28 20.21
N ASP A 26 13.05 -7.77 20.29
CA ASP A 26 12.77 -6.36 20.35
C ASP A 26 13.47 -5.73 21.57
N PRO A 27 14.25 -4.65 21.38
CA PRO A 27 15.08 -4.10 22.44
C PRO A 27 14.27 -3.37 23.52
N GLU A 28 13.04 -2.93 23.22
CA GLU A 28 12.20 -2.16 24.15
C GLU A 28 11.27 -3.09 24.92
N THR A 29 10.63 -4.04 24.22
CA THR A 29 9.62 -4.93 24.79
C THR A 29 10.16 -6.31 25.16
N GLY A 30 11.35 -6.68 24.67
CA GLY A 30 11.93 -8.01 24.84
C GLY A 30 11.24 -9.11 24.02
N ARG A 31 10.20 -8.79 23.24
CA ARG A 31 9.45 -9.79 22.46
C ARG A 31 10.32 -10.38 21.35
N PRO A 32 10.27 -11.69 21.08
CA PRO A 32 10.95 -12.25 19.91
C PRO A 32 10.36 -11.65 18.63
N ARG A 33 11.23 -11.20 17.72
CA ARG A 33 10.81 -10.65 16.41
C ARG A 33 10.99 -11.71 15.34
N GLN A 34 9.89 -12.10 14.71
CA GLN A 34 9.94 -13.01 13.57
C GLN A 34 10.28 -12.22 12.31
N GLY A 35 11.56 -12.17 11.96
CA GLY A 35 11.97 -11.43 10.78
C GLY A 35 13.45 -11.49 10.50
N LEU A 36 13.81 -10.89 9.37
CA LEU A 36 15.16 -10.91 8.85
C LEU A 36 15.68 -9.49 8.62
N LYS A 37 16.99 -9.33 8.76
CA LYS A 37 17.76 -8.13 8.48
C LYS A 37 18.84 -8.42 7.44
N SER A 38 18.97 -7.52 6.47
CA SER A 38 20.07 -7.51 5.51
C SER A 38 20.71 -6.12 5.48
N VAL A 39 22.02 -6.07 5.33
CA VAL A 39 22.79 -4.81 5.36
C VAL A 39 23.61 -4.67 4.09
N TRP A 40 23.37 -3.60 3.37
CA TRP A 40 24.13 -3.19 2.20
C TRP A 40 25.00 -1.99 2.52
N VAL A 41 26.24 -1.98 2.02
CA VAL A 41 27.18 -0.88 2.18
C VAL A 41 27.58 -0.36 0.81
N TYR A 42 27.49 0.95 0.63
CA TYR A 42 28.12 1.67 -0.47
C TYR A 42 29.51 2.10 -0.03
N ASP A 43 30.53 1.28 -0.31
CA ASP A 43 31.88 1.46 0.27
C ASP A 43 32.47 2.84 -0.07
N ASP A 44 32.36 3.29 -1.34
CA ASP A 44 32.90 4.59 -1.78
C ASP A 44 32.24 5.82 -1.13
N LYS A 45 31.03 5.65 -0.58
CA LYS A 45 30.26 6.72 0.06
C LYS A 45 30.12 6.53 1.57
N HIS A 46 30.62 5.41 2.11
CA HIS A 46 30.40 4.99 3.49
C HIS A 46 28.93 5.10 3.94
N ILE A 47 27.99 4.84 3.02
CA ILE A 47 26.56 4.81 3.33
C ILE A 47 26.13 3.37 3.58
N VAL A 48 25.46 3.14 4.70
CA VAL A 48 24.96 1.83 5.10
C VAL A 48 23.44 1.85 5.05
N ALA A 49 22.85 0.94 4.28
CA ALA A 49 21.42 0.71 4.23
C ALA A 49 21.10 -0.63 4.88
N THR A 50 20.36 -0.61 5.99
CA THR A 50 19.84 -1.79 6.67
C THR A 50 18.38 -1.97 6.32
N GLN A 51 18.02 -3.07 5.66
CA GLN A 51 16.64 -3.51 5.52
C GLN A 51 16.27 -4.44 6.67
N GLN A 52 15.08 -4.26 7.23
CA GLN A 52 14.43 -5.19 8.14
C GLN A 52 13.05 -5.54 7.59
N VAL A 53 12.72 -6.83 7.60
CA VAL A 53 11.38 -7.33 7.27
C VAL A 53 10.92 -8.20 8.42
N GLU A 54 9.89 -7.76 9.12
CA GLU A 54 9.33 -8.43 10.31
C GLU A 54 7.88 -8.80 10.08
N ILE A 55 7.49 -10.02 10.43
CA ILE A 55 6.09 -10.40 10.52
C ILE A 55 5.53 -9.87 11.84
N ILE A 56 4.51 -9.03 11.73
CA ILE A 56 3.80 -8.39 12.82
C ILE A 56 2.32 -8.77 12.74
N PRO A 57 1.56 -8.65 13.85
CA PRO A 57 0.12 -8.81 13.79
C PRO A 57 -0.51 -7.81 12.82
N GLY A 58 -1.65 -8.11 12.21
CA GLY A 58 -2.48 -7.13 11.49
C GLY A 58 -3.37 -6.33 12.45
N GLU A 59 -3.67 -5.06 12.12
CA GLU A 59 -4.27 -4.10 13.06
C GLU A 59 -5.66 -4.54 13.56
N GLN A 60 -6.49 -5.09 12.68
CA GLN A 60 -7.77 -5.68 13.04
C GLN A 60 -7.71 -7.19 13.31
N SER A 61 -7.01 -7.97 12.48
CA SER A 61 -7.00 -9.43 12.59
C SER A 61 -6.30 -9.94 13.84
N ARG A 62 -5.27 -9.21 14.30
CA ARG A 62 -4.31 -9.62 15.35
C ARG A 62 -3.57 -10.93 15.05
N LEU A 63 -3.67 -11.43 13.83
CA LEU A 63 -2.91 -12.57 13.34
C LEU A 63 -1.59 -12.08 12.75
N LEU A 64 -0.55 -12.92 12.79
CA LEU A 64 0.73 -12.66 12.14
C LEU A 64 0.59 -12.74 10.60
N ASP A 65 0.00 -11.72 10.00
CA ASP A 65 -0.40 -11.66 8.59
C ASP A 65 0.11 -10.42 7.86
N THR A 66 0.90 -9.59 8.55
CA THR A 66 1.41 -8.32 8.04
C THR A 66 2.92 -8.27 8.15
N CYS A 67 3.59 -7.81 7.10
CA CYS A 67 5.03 -7.57 7.11
C CYS A 67 5.31 -6.08 7.32
N LEU A 68 6.10 -5.74 8.33
CA LEU A 68 6.70 -4.43 8.53
C LEU A 68 8.05 -4.38 7.82
N VAL A 69 8.15 -3.52 6.81
CA VAL A 69 9.37 -3.29 6.04
C VAL A 69 9.98 -1.97 6.47
N ARG A 70 11.15 -2.01 7.11
CA ARG A 70 11.88 -0.84 7.60
C ARG A 70 13.26 -0.74 6.96
N TYR A 71 13.68 0.48 6.70
CA TYR A 71 15.02 0.81 6.24
C TYR A 71 15.65 1.83 7.15
N VAL A 72 16.86 1.53 7.63
CA VAL A 72 17.73 2.49 8.31
C VAL A 72 18.88 2.81 7.38
N ILE A 73 19.00 4.09 7.01
CA ILE A 73 20.07 4.63 6.18
C ILE A 73 21.01 5.41 7.10
N GLU A 74 22.27 5.02 7.15
CA GLU A 74 23.29 5.61 8.02
C GLU A 74 24.44 6.17 7.20
N ASN A 75 24.87 7.39 7.54
CA ASN A 75 26.12 7.95 7.04
C ASN A 75 27.26 7.61 8.01
N GLN A 76 28.14 6.70 7.61
CA GLN A 76 29.34 6.32 8.36
C GLN A 76 30.61 7.05 7.88
N ASP A 77 30.46 8.03 6.98
CA ASP A 77 31.52 8.91 6.52
C ASP A 77 31.77 10.05 7.53
N ASN A 78 32.85 10.81 7.30
CA ASN A 78 33.16 12.04 8.02
C ASN A 78 32.72 13.32 7.27
N ILE A 79 32.08 13.17 6.10
CA ILE A 79 31.48 14.26 5.32
C ILE A 79 29.96 14.14 5.21
N ASN A 80 29.30 15.24 4.87
CA ASN A 80 27.87 15.25 4.56
C ASN A 80 27.60 14.47 3.27
N HIS A 81 26.53 13.67 3.28
CA HIS A 81 25.97 13.03 2.09
C HIS A 81 24.52 13.42 1.89
N THR A 82 23.98 13.13 0.71
CA THR A 82 22.53 13.16 0.45
C THR A 82 22.07 11.77 0.08
N ALA A 83 21.05 11.27 0.78
CA ALA A 83 20.55 9.92 0.55
C ALA A 83 19.01 9.89 0.51
N GLY A 84 18.49 9.18 -0.48
CA GLY A 84 17.09 8.83 -0.63
C GLY A 84 16.91 7.32 -0.74
N LEU A 85 15.67 6.87 -0.65
CA LEU A 85 15.30 5.46 -0.86
C LEU A 85 14.15 5.38 -1.86
N ARG A 86 14.24 4.41 -2.77
CA ARG A 86 13.14 3.97 -3.62
C ARG A 86 12.88 2.49 -3.35
N PHE A 87 11.64 2.15 -3.05
CA PHE A 87 11.15 0.78 -3.03
C PHE A 87 10.26 0.53 -4.26
N MET A 88 10.35 -0.65 -4.86
CA MET A 88 9.53 -1.05 -5.99
C MET A 88 8.89 -2.39 -5.67
N LEU A 89 7.56 -2.42 -5.67
CA LEU A 89 6.74 -3.59 -5.41
C LEU A 89 6.05 -4.00 -6.69
N ASP A 90 6.48 -5.12 -7.24
CA ASP A 90 5.67 -5.90 -8.19
C ASP A 90 4.41 -6.37 -7.44
N THR A 91 3.23 -6.11 -8.00
CA THR A 91 1.95 -6.39 -7.35
C THR A 91 1.29 -7.65 -7.87
N PHE A 92 2.09 -8.66 -8.19
CA PHE A 92 1.62 -10.02 -8.42
C PHE A 92 1.07 -10.65 -7.12
N ILE A 93 -0.25 -10.57 -6.92
CA ILE A 93 -0.92 -11.19 -5.78
C ILE A 93 -1.69 -12.43 -6.23
N GLY A 94 -1.42 -13.57 -5.58
CA GLY A 94 -1.94 -14.87 -5.98
C GLY A 94 -1.62 -15.18 -7.45
N ALA A 95 -2.63 -15.16 -8.32
CA ALA A 95 -2.47 -15.35 -9.76
C ALA A 95 -2.72 -14.09 -10.62
N ASN A 96 -2.87 -12.91 -10.00
CA ASN A 96 -3.17 -11.66 -10.71
C ASN A 96 -1.97 -10.69 -10.70
N ASP A 97 -1.44 -10.42 -11.89
CA ASP A 97 -0.23 -9.60 -12.13
C ASP A 97 -0.55 -8.13 -12.42
N GLY A 98 -1.83 -7.80 -12.56
CA GLY A 98 -2.30 -6.49 -13.03
C GLY A 98 -3.45 -5.98 -12.20
N VAL A 99 -3.32 -6.06 -10.88
CA VAL A 99 -4.39 -5.76 -9.94
C VAL A 99 -4.77 -4.28 -9.97
N PRO A 100 -6.09 -3.98 -9.99
CA PRO A 100 -6.55 -2.63 -9.77
C PRO A 100 -6.41 -2.24 -8.28
N PHE A 101 -6.12 -0.98 -8.02
CA PHE A 101 -5.95 -0.45 -6.67
C PHE A 101 -7.19 0.32 -6.22
N THR A 102 -7.66 0.03 -5.01
CA THR A 102 -8.50 0.96 -4.27
C THR A 102 -7.63 1.96 -3.55
N VAL A 103 -7.90 3.24 -3.82
CA VAL A 103 -7.21 4.37 -3.20
C VAL A 103 -8.22 5.12 -2.32
N PRO A 104 -8.03 5.19 -1.00
CA PRO A 104 -8.89 5.95 -0.10
C PRO A 104 -9.12 7.39 -0.58
N GLY A 105 -10.39 7.80 -0.70
CA GLY A 105 -10.78 9.14 -1.13
C GLY A 105 -10.88 9.34 -2.65
N GLU A 106 -10.41 8.39 -3.46
CA GLU A 106 -10.58 8.43 -4.92
C GLU A 106 -11.90 7.82 -5.36
N LYS A 107 -12.36 8.24 -6.54
CA LYS A 107 -13.55 7.68 -7.18
C LYS A 107 -13.16 6.54 -8.09
N GLY A 108 -13.72 5.36 -7.85
CA GLY A 108 -13.43 4.18 -8.66
C GLY A 108 -12.11 3.52 -8.30
N LEU A 109 -11.76 2.49 -9.05
CA LEU A 109 -10.49 1.79 -8.93
C LEU A 109 -9.44 2.44 -9.83
N CYS A 110 -8.19 2.47 -9.40
CA CYS A 110 -7.06 2.76 -10.26
C CYS A 110 -6.61 1.48 -10.96
N ASP A 111 -7.02 1.29 -12.21
CA ASP A 111 -6.62 0.15 -13.06
C ASP A 111 -5.71 0.57 -14.23
N THR A 112 -5.15 1.78 -14.15
CA THR A 112 -4.23 2.35 -15.14
C THR A 112 -2.95 2.83 -14.47
N MET A 113 -2.87 4.11 -14.12
CA MET A 113 -1.74 4.71 -13.42
C MET A 113 -2.20 5.91 -12.59
N GLN A 114 -1.48 6.19 -11.51
CA GLN A 114 -1.72 7.36 -10.69
C GLN A 114 -0.42 7.78 -9.99
N GLU A 115 -0.28 9.08 -9.75
CA GLU A 115 0.86 9.63 -9.03
C GLU A 115 0.41 10.46 -7.83
N PHE A 116 1.01 10.19 -6.68
CA PHE A 116 0.84 10.95 -5.45
C PHE A 116 2.15 11.67 -5.16
N ASN A 117 2.14 12.99 -5.30
CA ASN A 117 3.33 13.83 -5.13
C ASN A 117 3.22 14.66 -3.85
N GLY A 118 4.16 14.45 -2.94
CA GLY A 118 4.22 15.11 -1.65
C GLY A 118 3.51 14.32 -0.53
N PRO A 119 4.00 14.39 0.73
CA PRO A 119 3.46 13.65 1.87
C PRO A 119 1.94 13.75 2.09
N SER A 120 1.34 14.90 1.80
CA SER A 120 -0.10 15.13 1.97
C SER A 120 -0.96 14.45 0.91
N ALA A 121 -0.41 14.15 -0.26
CA ALA A 121 -1.11 13.46 -1.33
C ALA A 121 -1.03 11.93 -1.19
N ILE A 122 -0.11 11.41 -0.37
CA ILE A 122 0.04 9.96 -0.18
C ILE A 122 -1.21 9.43 0.54
N PRO A 123 -1.87 8.38 0.05
CA PRO A 123 -2.97 7.76 0.77
C PRO A 123 -2.45 7.04 2.02
N ASP A 124 -3.31 6.79 3.00
CA ASP A 124 -2.89 6.08 4.23
C ASP A 124 -2.51 4.63 3.93
N PHE A 125 -3.27 3.98 3.04
CA PHE A 125 -3.00 2.66 2.51
C PHE A 125 -3.47 2.52 1.05
N LEU A 126 -3.07 1.44 0.40
CA LEU A 126 -3.63 0.93 -0.85
C LEU A 126 -4.21 -0.45 -0.60
N GLU A 127 -5.35 -0.77 -1.21
CA GLU A 127 -5.95 -2.11 -1.17
C GLU A 127 -6.03 -2.68 -2.58
N ALA A 128 -5.74 -3.98 -2.71
CA ALA A 128 -5.91 -4.73 -3.95
C ALA A 128 -6.56 -6.08 -3.67
N LEU A 129 -7.49 -6.49 -4.55
CA LEU A 129 -8.13 -7.80 -4.54
C LEU A 129 -7.57 -8.62 -5.69
N GLU A 130 -7.18 -9.87 -5.42
CA GLU A 130 -6.71 -10.80 -6.44
C GLU A 130 -7.79 -11.05 -7.50
N HIS A 131 -9.03 -11.30 -7.06
CA HIS A 131 -10.17 -11.53 -7.93
C HIS A 131 -11.24 -10.44 -7.78
N ASP A 132 -11.91 -10.16 -8.89
CA ASP A 132 -13.06 -9.25 -8.95
C ASP A 132 -14.36 -9.86 -8.37
N ASP A 133 -14.39 -11.16 -8.06
CA ASP A 133 -15.55 -11.78 -7.42
C ASP A 133 -15.53 -11.52 -5.91
N LEU A 134 -16.42 -10.66 -5.41
CA LEU A 134 -16.50 -10.38 -3.98
C LEU A 134 -16.85 -11.61 -3.14
N ARG A 135 -17.46 -12.67 -3.69
CA ARG A 135 -17.70 -13.94 -2.96
C ARG A 135 -16.42 -14.74 -2.78
N ASN A 136 -15.42 -14.49 -3.61
CA ASN A 136 -14.14 -15.17 -3.60
C ASN A 136 -13.04 -14.21 -4.09
N PRO A 137 -12.70 -13.17 -3.31
CA PRO A 137 -11.76 -12.13 -3.75
C PRO A 137 -10.32 -12.63 -3.86
N GLY A 138 -10.07 -13.90 -3.50
CA GLY A 138 -8.73 -14.46 -3.40
C GLY A 138 -7.93 -13.76 -2.29
N THR A 139 -6.68 -13.47 -2.59
CA THR A 139 -5.82 -12.66 -1.74
C THR A 139 -6.28 -11.21 -1.73
N VAL A 140 -6.58 -10.67 -0.55
CA VAL A 140 -6.76 -9.22 -0.36
C VAL A 140 -5.48 -8.69 0.28
N ALA A 141 -4.85 -7.71 -0.35
CA ALA A 141 -3.60 -7.12 0.13
C ALA A 141 -3.81 -5.67 0.56
N HIS A 142 -3.24 -5.31 1.71
CA HIS A 142 -3.16 -3.95 2.23
C HIS A 142 -1.70 -3.49 2.26
N LEU A 143 -1.43 -2.33 1.69
CA LEU A 143 -0.12 -1.67 1.71
C LEU A 143 -0.25 -0.35 2.48
N HIS A 144 0.14 -0.31 3.76
CA HIS A 144 0.09 0.93 4.54
C HIS A 144 1.32 1.76 4.29
N LEU A 145 1.11 3.00 3.86
CA LEU A 145 2.17 3.92 3.47
C LEU A 145 2.52 4.89 4.60
N LYS A 146 1.66 5.05 5.61
CA LYS A 146 1.87 5.96 6.74
C LYS A 146 1.87 5.22 8.07
N LEU A 147 3.04 4.89 8.58
CA LEU A 147 3.21 4.23 9.88
C LEU A 147 2.95 5.17 11.08
N GLY A 148 3.02 6.48 10.87
CA GLY A 148 2.92 7.47 11.94
C GLY A 148 4.18 7.53 12.82
N GLY A 149 4.05 8.17 13.99
CA GLY A 149 5.15 8.32 14.94
C GLY A 149 6.37 9.04 14.33
N PRO A 150 7.61 8.57 14.59
CA PRO A 150 8.83 9.18 14.08
C PRO A 150 9.14 8.83 12.62
N ILE A 151 8.38 7.91 12.01
CA ILE A 151 8.64 7.44 10.63
C ILE A 151 7.95 8.38 9.65
N PRO A 152 8.69 9.13 8.82
CA PRO A 152 8.08 10.02 7.86
C PRO A 152 7.35 9.24 6.75
N PRO A 153 6.21 9.74 6.27
CA PRO A 153 5.54 9.16 5.12
C PRO A 153 6.43 9.24 3.86
N PRO A 154 6.13 8.45 2.83
CA PRO A 154 6.71 8.61 1.51
C PRO A 154 6.56 10.03 1.01
N SER A 155 7.51 10.45 0.18
CA SER A 155 7.48 11.74 -0.49
C SER A 155 6.81 11.68 -1.87
N ARG A 156 6.79 10.50 -2.49
CA ARG A 156 6.08 10.22 -3.74
C ARG A 156 5.70 8.74 -3.78
N VAL A 157 4.50 8.45 -4.28
CA VAL A 157 4.07 7.08 -4.59
C VAL A 157 3.48 7.06 -5.99
N THR A 158 3.80 6.04 -6.77
CA THR A 158 3.25 5.86 -8.12
C THR A 158 2.63 4.48 -8.26
N LEU A 159 1.45 4.43 -8.86
CA LEU A 159 0.78 3.22 -9.34
C LEU A 159 0.92 3.19 -10.85
N GLY A 160 1.24 2.04 -11.44
CA GLY A 160 1.36 1.92 -12.88
C GLY A 160 1.99 0.62 -13.32
N ALA A 161 2.56 0.62 -14.53
CA ALA A 161 3.22 -0.56 -15.09
C ALA A 161 4.49 -0.93 -14.33
N TRP A 162 4.71 -2.24 -14.16
CA TRP A 162 6.05 -2.75 -13.92
C TRP A 162 6.98 -2.30 -15.06
N PRO A 163 8.20 -1.80 -14.75
CA PRO A 163 9.09 -1.25 -15.75
C PRO A 163 9.80 -2.35 -16.55
N ASN A 164 9.03 -3.18 -17.26
CA ASN A 164 9.51 -4.26 -18.11
C ASN A 164 10.45 -3.73 -19.23
N GLN A 165 11.53 -4.47 -19.52
CA GLN A 165 12.49 -4.11 -20.57
C GLN A 165 11.86 -3.96 -21.96
N GLU A 166 10.74 -4.63 -22.23
CA GLU A 166 9.97 -4.46 -23.47
C GLU A 166 9.49 -3.02 -23.70
N LEU A 167 9.23 -2.26 -22.62
CA LEU A 167 8.89 -0.84 -22.73
C LEU A 167 10.02 -0.03 -23.37
N THR A 168 11.28 -0.32 -23.02
CA THR A 168 12.44 0.31 -23.66
C THR A 168 12.65 -0.21 -25.07
N LYS A 169 12.58 -1.53 -25.30
CA LYS A 169 12.76 -2.11 -26.65
C LYS A 169 11.76 -1.57 -27.67
N ARG A 170 10.55 -1.23 -27.21
CA ARG A 170 9.47 -0.66 -28.04
C ARG A 170 9.44 0.87 -28.07
N ASN A 171 10.44 1.55 -27.49
CA ASN A 171 10.52 3.02 -27.39
C ASN A 171 9.31 3.66 -26.67
N LEU A 172 8.70 2.96 -25.72
CA LEU A 172 7.56 3.45 -24.93
C LEU A 172 8.01 4.15 -23.64
N ALA A 173 9.10 3.65 -23.04
CA ALA A 173 9.71 4.25 -21.86
C ALA A 173 11.21 4.02 -21.87
N SER A 174 11.99 5.08 -21.67
CA SER A 174 13.45 4.96 -21.55
C SER A 174 13.85 4.47 -20.15
N GLY A 175 14.78 3.51 -20.09
CA GLY A 175 15.40 3.08 -18.83
C GLY A 175 14.60 2.07 -18.01
N ALA A 176 13.50 1.54 -18.56
CA ALA A 176 12.76 0.43 -17.98
C ALA A 176 13.61 -0.85 -18.05
N MET A 177 14.02 -1.37 -16.89
CA MET A 177 14.92 -2.52 -16.76
C MET A 177 14.52 -3.47 -15.61
N ALA A 178 13.22 -3.68 -15.41
CA ALA A 178 12.66 -4.48 -14.32
C ALA A 178 13.22 -4.02 -12.96
N GLN A 179 13.67 -4.94 -12.10
CA GLN A 179 14.28 -4.63 -10.81
C GLN A 179 15.54 -3.74 -10.89
N LEU A 180 16.19 -3.68 -12.07
CA LEU A 180 17.36 -2.84 -12.34
C LEU A 180 17.01 -1.45 -12.88
N THR A 181 15.72 -1.11 -12.99
CA THR A 181 15.28 0.24 -13.31
C THR A 181 15.87 1.21 -12.29
N GLY A 182 16.44 2.31 -12.79
CA GLY A 182 17.12 3.32 -11.97
C GLY A 182 16.18 4.07 -11.03
N TRP A 183 16.66 5.19 -10.48
CA TRP A 183 15.87 6.01 -9.55
C TRP A 183 14.52 6.42 -10.15
N ASP A 184 14.52 7.00 -11.35
CA ASP A 184 13.30 7.44 -12.01
C ASP A 184 12.62 6.28 -12.73
N VAL A 185 11.59 5.71 -12.11
CA VAL A 185 10.74 4.69 -12.75
C VAL A 185 9.73 5.39 -13.66
N PRO A 186 9.62 5.00 -14.95
CA PRO A 186 8.59 5.52 -15.84
C PRO A 186 7.19 5.21 -15.33
N VAL A 187 6.31 6.20 -15.29
CA VAL A 187 4.91 6.02 -14.90
C VAL A 187 4.07 5.88 -16.17
N LEU A 188 3.58 4.66 -16.39
CA LEU A 188 2.70 4.30 -17.50
C LEU A 188 1.53 3.50 -16.95
N SER A 189 0.45 3.42 -17.72
CA SER A 189 -0.67 2.53 -17.37
C SER A 189 -0.18 1.09 -17.24
N MET A 190 -0.60 0.38 -16.19
CA MET A 190 -0.34 -1.07 -16.03
C MET A 190 -0.84 -1.91 -17.21
N LYS A 191 -1.75 -1.35 -18.03
CA LYS A 191 -2.25 -1.96 -19.26
C LYS A 191 -1.44 -1.60 -20.51
N THR A 192 -0.32 -0.87 -20.42
CA THR A 192 0.40 -0.37 -21.60
C THR A 192 0.88 -1.49 -22.53
N LEU A 193 1.54 -2.54 -22.01
CA LEU A 193 1.97 -3.67 -22.84
C LEU A 193 0.78 -4.56 -23.26
N PHE A 194 -0.18 -4.76 -22.35
CA PHE A 194 -1.44 -5.44 -22.64
C PHE A 194 -2.16 -4.83 -23.84
N ASN A 195 -2.41 -3.52 -23.85
CA ASN A 195 -3.14 -2.83 -24.92
C ASN A 195 -2.45 -2.91 -26.29
N LEU A 196 -1.13 -3.11 -26.33
CA LEU A 196 -0.38 -3.26 -27.58
C LEU A 196 -0.50 -4.66 -28.17
N ASP A 197 -0.50 -5.69 -27.33
CA ASP A 197 -0.66 -7.07 -27.77
C ASP A 197 -1.29 -7.94 -26.66
N PRO A 198 -2.62 -7.91 -26.53
CA PRO A 198 -3.35 -8.62 -25.47
C PRO A 198 -3.23 -10.14 -25.53
N ARG A 199 -2.74 -10.70 -26.65
CA ARG A 199 -2.58 -12.14 -26.85
C ARG A 199 -1.32 -12.68 -26.16
N HIS A 200 -0.35 -11.82 -25.88
CA HIS A 200 0.96 -12.21 -25.36
C HIS A 200 1.37 -11.45 -24.10
N ASN A 201 0.62 -10.44 -23.70
CA ASN A 201 0.89 -9.67 -22.48
C ASN A 201 -0.35 -9.69 -21.60
N LEU A 202 -0.14 -9.76 -20.29
CA LEU A 202 -1.15 -9.44 -19.28
C LEU A 202 -0.88 -8.01 -18.79
N PRO A 203 -1.87 -7.35 -18.16
CA PRO A 203 -1.57 -6.16 -17.37
C PRO A 203 -0.58 -6.54 -16.24
N ASP A 204 0.35 -5.63 -15.96
CA ASP A 204 1.53 -5.89 -15.12
C ASP A 204 1.74 -4.67 -14.21
N SER A 205 1.22 -4.72 -12.98
CA SER A 205 1.07 -3.60 -12.07
C SER A 205 2.19 -3.50 -11.03
N CYS A 206 2.54 -2.27 -10.67
CA CYS A 206 3.62 -1.96 -9.76
C CYS A 206 3.28 -0.75 -8.88
N VAL A 207 3.72 -0.82 -7.62
CA VAL A 207 3.75 0.33 -6.70
C VAL A 207 5.21 0.73 -6.50
N VAL A 208 5.51 2.01 -6.74
CA VAL A 208 6.83 2.57 -6.45
C VAL A 208 6.72 3.60 -5.35
N ILE A 209 7.52 3.43 -4.30
CA ILE A 209 7.50 4.27 -3.10
C ILE A 209 8.84 5.00 -3.01
N TYR A 210 8.79 6.32 -2.86
CA TYR A 210 9.97 7.15 -2.78
C TYR A 210 10.02 7.89 -1.44
N TRP A 211 11.22 7.92 -0.86
CA TRP A 211 11.63 8.89 0.13
C TRP A 211 12.79 9.67 -0.48
N GLN A 212 12.51 10.87 -0.98
CA GLN A 212 13.50 11.67 -1.70
C GLN A 212 14.71 12.07 -0.85
N ASP A 213 15.77 12.46 -1.55
CA ASP A 213 17.07 12.75 -0.97
C ASP A 213 16.95 13.77 0.15
N GLN A 214 17.59 13.47 1.26
CA GLN A 214 17.76 14.39 2.37
C GLN A 214 19.23 14.45 2.74
N LEU A 215 19.65 15.61 3.24
CA LEU A 215 20.96 15.78 3.86
C LEU A 215 21.09 14.78 5.00
N LEU A 216 22.17 14.01 4.98
CA LEU A 216 22.54 13.05 6.00
C LEU A 216 23.94 13.42 6.52
N PRO A 217 24.04 14.18 7.62
CA PRO A 217 25.32 14.55 8.22
C PRO A 217 26.14 13.33 8.69
N PRO A 218 27.45 13.48 8.96
CA PRO A 218 28.28 12.43 9.54
C PRO A 218 27.65 11.80 10.78
N GLY A 219 27.56 10.46 10.81
CA GLY A 219 26.98 9.68 11.90
C GLY A 219 25.44 9.73 11.98
N ALA A 220 24.77 10.49 11.12
CA ALA A 220 23.31 10.60 11.15
C ALA A 220 22.64 9.35 10.57
N LYS A 221 21.45 9.06 11.10
CA LYS A 221 20.57 7.98 10.64
C LYS A 221 19.24 8.55 10.19
N ARG A 222 18.69 7.94 9.15
CA ARG A 222 17.33 8.19 8.68
C ARG A 222 16.59 6.86 8.61
N GLU A 223 15.39 6.84 9.15
CA GLU A 223 14.53 5.66 9.11
C GLU A 223 13.27 5.92 8.29
N VAL A 224 12.88 4.93 7.50
CA VAL A 224 11.68 4.95 6.65
C VAL A 224 11.07 3.55 6.58
N GLY A 225 9.79 3.43 6.27
CA GLY A 225 9.14 2.12 6.16
C GLY A 225 7.67 2.17 5.78
N PHE A 226 7.12 0.98 5.58
CA PHE A 226 5.72 0.72 5.21
C PHE A 226 5.33 -0.68 5.72
N THR A 227 4.04 -1.02 5.69
CA THR A 227 3.59 -2.40 5.89
C THR A 227 2.95 -2.98 4.64
N TYR A 228 3.05 -4.29 4.47
CA TYR A 228 2.38 -5.05 3.44
C TYR A 228 1.80 -6.32 4.07
N GLY A 229 0.48 -6.47 4.06
CA GLY A 229 -0.20 -7.53 4.79
C GLY A 229 -1.51 -7.95 4.17
N LEU A 230 -2.14 -8.96 4.78
CA LEU A 230 -3.43 -9.46 4.37
C LEU A 230 -4.56 -8.56 4.87
N GLY A 231 -5.46 -8.21 3.96
CA GLY A 231 -6.73 -7.55 4.24
C GLY A 231 -7.90 -8.54 4.27
N ASN A 232 -9.10 -8.00 4.47
CA ASN A 232 -10.33 -8.78 4.38
C ASN A 232 -11.49 -7.93 3.84
N VAL A 233 -12.23 -8.50 2.88
CA VAL A 233 -13.49 -7.94 2.38
C VAL A 233 -14.64 -8.84 2.86
N ALA A 234 -15.46 -8.34 3.76
CA ALA A 234 -16.70 -9.02 4.17
C ALA A 234 -17.76 -8.86 3.06
N SER A 235 -18.33 -9.95 2.57
CA SER A 235 -19.28 -9.92 1.44
C SER A 235 -20.42 -10.95 1.52
N GLY A 236 -20.45 -11.75 2.60
CA GLY A 236 -21.40 -12.85 2.76
C GLY A 236 -22.86 -12.41 2.84
N GLU A 237 -23.15 -11.37 3.63
CA GLU A 237 -24.51 -10.80 3.77
C GLU A 237 -24.92 -10.03 2.52
N GLY A 238 -23.94 -9.37 1.89
CA GLY A 238 -24.09 -8.68 0.63
C GLY A 238 -24.22 -9.62 -0.57
N GLN A 239 -24.16 -10.94 -0.36
CA GLN A 239 -24.27 -11.97 -1.39
C GLN A 239 -23.34 -11.74 -2.59
N GLY A 240 -22.16 -11.15 -2.37
CA GLY A 240 -21.23 -10.79 -3.43
C GLY A 240 -21.64 -9.64 -4.34
N GLN A 241 -22.74 -8.92 -4.03
CA GLN A 241 -23.14 -7.68 -4.70
C GLN A 241 -22.67 -6.44 -3.94
N LEU A 242 -22.42 -6.60 -2.64
CA LEU A 242 -21.94 -5.57 -1.73
C LEU A 242 -20.86 -6.17 -0.83
N GLY A 243 -19.65 -5.61 -0.89
CA GLY A 243 -18.53 -5.92 -0.01
C GLY A 243 -18.23 -4.75 0.92
N LEU A 244 -17.62 -5.04 2.06
CA LEU A 244 -17.13 -4.05 3.03
C LEU A 244 -15.70 -4.41 3.41
N SER A 245 -14.80 -3.44 3.36
CA SER A 245 -13.47 -3.51 3.95
C SER A 245 -13.20 -2.25 4.76
N MET A 246 -12.17 -2.29 5.59
CA MET A 246 -11.74 -1.16 6.38
C MET A 246 -10.26 -1.26 6.69
N ASP A 247 -9.61 -0.12 6.79
CA ASP A 247 -8.20 -0.06 7.14
C ASP A 247 -7.78 1.33 7.66
N GLY A 248 -6.74 1.38 8.48
CA GLY A 248 -6.24 2.58 9.15
C GLY A 248 -6.00 2.37 10.64
N SER A 249 -6.21 3.42 11.45
CA SER A 249 -5.95 3.40 12.89
C SER A 249 -7.22 3.07 13.68
N PHE A 250 -7.23 1.92 14.34
CA PHE A 250 -8.37 1.44 15.15
C PHE A 250 -8.17 1.65 16.66
N ALA A 251 -7.33 2.60 17.05
CA ALA A 251 -7.25 3.08 18.44
C ALA A 251 -8.41 4.02 18.80
N PRO A 252 -8.70 4.26 20.09
CA PRO A 252 -9.63 5.28 20.52
C PRO A 252 -9.36 6.65 19.87
N GLY A 253 -10.37 7.22 19.22
CA GLY A 253 -10.24 8.46 18.45
C GLY A 253 -9.36 8.37 17.19
N GLY A 254 -8.90 7.17 16.82
CA GLY A 254 -8.15 6.90 15.61
C GLY A 254 -8.98 7.10 14.35
N GLU A 255 -8.30 7.41 13.25
CA GLU A 255 -8.93 7.59 11.94
C GLU A 255 -8.65 6.40 11.03
N PHE A 256 -9.69 5.91 10.35
CA PHE A 256 -9.60 4.81 9.40
C PHE A 256 -10.58 5.04 8.23
N THR A 257 -10.38 4.34 7.14
CA THR A 257 -11.26 4.36 5.97
C THR A 257 -12.15 3.13 5.98
N VAL A 258 -13.43 3.34 5.68
CA VAL A 258 -14.38 2.28 5.36
C VAL A 258 -14.61 2.30 3.86
N THR A 259 -14.52 1.14 3.22
CA THR A 259 -14.70 0.98 1.77
C THR A 259 -15.84 0.01 1.51
N ALA A 260 -16.87 0.44 0.79
CA ALA A 260 -17.87 -0.45 0.22
C ALA A 260 -17.54 -0.75 -1.23
N TYR A 261 -17.53 -2.03 -1.61
CA TYR A 261 -17.45 -2.47 -3.00
C TYR A 261 -18.83 -2.82 -3.51
N VAL A 262 -19.24 -2.24 -4.64
CA VAL A 262 -20.50 -2.57 -5.29
C VAL A 262 -20.22 -3.20 -6.64
N THR A 263 -20.69 -4.43 -6.83
CA THR A 263 -20.56 -5.15 -8.10
C THR A 263 -21.63 -4.68 -9.08
N GLU A 264 -21.23 -4.38 -10.32
CA GLU A 264 -22.08 -3.97 -11.44
C GLU A 264 -23.16 -2.93 -11.03
N PRO A 265 -22.76 -1.76 -10.52
CA PRO A 265 -23.70 -0.81 -9.93
C PRO A 265 -24.72 -0.32 -10.96
N ALA A 266 -25.99 -0.32 -10.57
CA ALA A 266 -27.06 0.28 -11.35
C ALA A 266 -26.89 1.82 -11.41
N ALA A 267 -27.38 2.43 -12.49
CA ALA A 267 -27.34 3.87 -12.66
C ALA A 267 -28.03 4.59 -11.48
N GLY A 268 -27.30 5.45 -10.78
CA GLY A 268 -27.81 6.18 -9.62
C GLY A 268 -27.96 5.35 -8.34
N GLN A 269 -27.46 4.10 -8.31
CA GLN A 269 -27.39 3.31 -7.09
C GLN A 269 -26.61 4.07 -6.01
N THR A 270 -27.10 4.02 -4.77
CA THR A 270 -26.41 4.62 -3.63
C THR A 270 -26.04 3.57 -2.60
N VAL A 271 -25.06 3.92 -1.77
CA VAL A 271 -24.71 3.18 -0.56
C VAL A 271 -24.67 4.15 0.60
N THR A 272 -25.26 3.73 1.72
CA THR A 272 -25.29 4.47 2.99
C THR A 272 -24.41 3.75 4.01
N LEU A 273 -23.45 4.48 4.57
CA LEU A 273 -22.71 4.08 5.77
C LEU A 273 -23.56 4.31 7.02
N LEU A 274 -23.76 3.27 7.81
CA LEU A 274 -24.47 3.30 9.08
C LEU A 274 -23.44 3.09 10.20
N LEU A 275 -23.11 4.19 10.88
CA LEU A 275 -22.14 4.20 11.97
C LEU A 275 -22.81 3.85 13.30
N PRO A 276 -22.20 2.97 14.13
CA PRO A 276 -22.66 2.76 15.50
C PRO A 276 -22.35 3.99 16.37
N GLU A 277 -22.93 4.04 17.57
CA GLU A 277 -22.77 5.16 18.49
C GLU A 277 -21.30 5.46 18.79
N GLY A 278 -20.94 6.74 18.82
CA GLY A 278 -19.60 7.23 19.12
C GLY A 278 -18.66 7.34 17.91
N PHE A 279 -18.94 6.66 16.80
CA PHE A 279 -18.20 6.85 15.55
C PHE A 279 -18.62 8.14 14.86
N GLN A 280 -17.68 8.77 14.17
CA GLN A 280 -17.90 10.03 13.45
C GLN A 280 -17.48 9.91 11.99
N LEU A 281 -18.34 10.35 11.08
CA LEU A 281 -17.94 10.59 9.69
C LEU A 281 -17.15 11.90 9.65
N LEU A 282 -15.93 11.87 9.13
CA LEU A 282 -15.05 13.04 9.09
C LEU A 282 -15.25 13.89 7.85
N GLU A 283 -15.59 13.27 6.73
CA GLU A 283 -15.66 13.92 5.42
C GLU A 283 -16.86 13.40 4.61
N GLY A 284 -17.44 14.26 3.78
CA GLY A 284 -18.49 13.89 2.84
C GLY A 284 -19.85 13.57 3.48
N SER A 285 -20.60 12.69 2.80
CA SER A 285 -21.95 12.28 3.18
C SER A 285 -21.99 10.78 3.50
N ALA A 286 -22.77 10.39 4.50
CA ALA A 286 -22.98 8.98 4.83
C ALA A 286 -23.59 8.21 3.66
N THR A 287 -24.53 8.82 2.93
CA THR A 287 -25.05 8.28 1.67
C THR A 287 -24.29 8.87 0.50
N GLN A 288 -23.72 8.02 -0.34
CA GLN A 288 -23.01 8.41 -1.56
C GLN A 288 -23.59 7.66 -2.77
N VAL A 289 -23.55 8.31 -3.93
CA VAL A 289 -23.84 7.65 -5.22
C VAL A 289 -22.62 6.79 -5.58
N VAL A 290 -22.86 5.55 -5.98
CA VAL A 290 -21.81 4.65 -6.43
C VAL A 290 -21.31 5.15 -7.79
N PRO A 291 -19.99 5.37 -7.96
CA PRO A 291 -19.44 5.75 -9.25
C PRO A 291 -19.78 4.69 -10.32
N PRO A 292 -20.17 5.09 -11.55
CA PRO A 292 -20.32 4.13 -12.64
C PRO A 292 -18.96 3.52 -12.99
N LEU A 293 -18.98 2.28 -13.47
CA LEU A 293 -17.78 1.66 -14.05
C LEU A 293 -17.37 2.41 -15.32
N ALA A 294 -16.07 2.62 -15.50
CA ALA A 294 -15.55 3.12 -16.77
C ALA A 294 -15.83 2.09 -17.89
N PRO A 295 -16.11 2.50 -19.13
CA PRO A 295 -16.37 1.58 -20.24
C PRO A 295 -15.26 0.52 -20.46
N GLU A 296 -14.02 0.88 -20.14
CA GLU A 296 -12.80 0.09 -20.27
C GLU A 296 -12.30 -0.53 -18.94
N ALA A 297 -13.12 -0.45 -17.88
CA ALA A 297 -12.79 -1.04 -16.58
C ALA A 297 -12.70 -2.57 -16.70
N ASN A 298 -11.62 -3.16 -16.18
CA ASN A 298 -11.48 -4.62 -16.13
C ASN A 298 -12.24 -5.22 -14.92
N SER A 299 -12.49 -4.39 -13.91
CA SER A 299 -13.21 -4.74 -12.69
C SER A 299 -14.70 -4.44 -12.85
N ARG A 300 -15.55 -5.31 -12.33
CA ARG A 300 -16.99 -5.07 -12.18
C ARG A 300 -17.32 -4.37 -10.87
N ASN A 301 -16.35 -4.19 -9.99
CA ASN A 301 -16.55 -3.53 -8.71
C ASN A 301 -16.28 -2.02 -8.80
N SER A 302 -17.17 -1.25 -8.15
CA SER A 302 -17.00 0.18 -7.94
C SER A 302 -16.92 0.48 -6.44
N PRO A 303 -15.79 1.03 -5.94
CA PRO A 303 -15.63 1.38 -4.55
C PRO A 303 -16.31 2.71 -4.18
N VAL A 304 -16.79 2.78 -2.94
CA VAL A 304 -17.21 4.00 -2.24
C VAL A 304 -16.48 4.05 -0.91
N THR A 305 -15.80 5.14 -0.60
CA THR A 305 -14.99 5.27 0.61
C THR A 305 -15.51 6.36 1.54
N TRP A 306 -15.40 6.13 2.85
CA TRP A 306 -15.66 7.11 3.91
C TRP A 306 -14.49 7.17 4.88
N LYS A 307 -14.10 8.38 5.27
CA LYS A 307 -13.15 8.59 6.37
C LYS A 307 -13.89 8.69 7.70
N VAL A 308 -13.55 7.81 8.64
CA VAL A 308 -14.26 7.62 9.90
C VAL A 308 -13.30 7.80 11.07
N ARG A 309 -13.77 8.43 12.15
CA ARG A 309 -13.09 8.45 13.44
C ARG A 309 -13.76 7.46 14.40
N ALA A 310 -12.93 6.63 15.02
CA ALA A 310 -13.31 5.69 16.05
C ALA A 310 -13.82 6.41 17.32
N PRO A 311 -14.70 5.77 18.12
CA PRO A 311 -15.12 6.27 19.41
C PRO A 311 -13.93 6.40 20.37
N ALA A 312 -14.10 7.19 21.43
CA ALA A 312 -13.13 7.27 22.52
C ALA A 312 -13.15 6.02 23.42
N GLN A 313 -14.21 5.22 23.35
CA GLN A 313 -14.37 4.01 24.15
C GLN A 313 -13.80 2.81 23.38
N GLU A 314 -13.02 1.99 24.07
CA GLU A 314 -12.61 0.68 23.58
C GLU A 314 -13.79 -0.29 23.56
N GLY A 315 -13.76 -1.23 22.62
CA GLY A 315 -14.76 -2.28 22.54
C GLY A 315 -14.89 -2.87 21.15
N ASP A 316 -15.77 -3.85 21.06
CA ASP A 316 -16.17 -4.46 19.81
C ASP A 316 -17.44 -3.79 19.29
N TYR A 317 -17.40 -3.39 18.03
CA TYR A 317 -18.47 -2.71 17.32
C TYR A 317 -18.75 -3.41 15.99
N VAL A 318 -19.82 -3.00 15.33
CA VAL A 318 -20.17 -3.49 14.00
C VAL A 318 -20.46 -2.30 13.11
N LEU A 319 -19.69 -2.16 12.04
CA LEU A 319 -19.97 -1.22 10.97
C LEU A 319 -20.91 -1.86 9.96
N LYS A 320 -21.79 -1.05 9.36
CA LYS A 320 -22.76 -1.52 8.38
C LYS A 320 -22.82 -0.57 7.19
N VAL A 321 -22.92 -1.15 6.00
CA VAL A 321 -23.31 -0.43 4.78
C VAL A 321 -24.61 -1.01 4.22
N GLN A 322 -25.43 -0.16 3.63
CA GLN A 322 -26.69 -0.54 3.00
C GLN A 322 -26.79 0.11 1.63
N SER A 323 -27.06 -0.70 0.60
CA SER A 323 -27.33 -0.20 -0.75
C SER A 323 -28.81 0.16 -0.93
N SER A 324 -29.09 1.12 -1.80
CA SER A 324 -30.45 1.47 -2.24
C SER A 324 -31.21 0.32 -2.90
N THR A 325 -30.51 -0.76 -3.29
CA THR A 325 -31.11 -2.00 -3.82
C THR A 325 -31.65 -2.93 -2.73
N GLY A 326 -31.46 -2.57 -1.44
CA GLY A 326 -31.94 -3.34 -0.28
C GLY A 326 -30.91 -4.31 0.31
N VAL A 327 -29.78 -4.54 -0.37
CA VAL A 327 -28.68 -5.38 0.13
C VAL A 327 -27.88 -4.62 1.19
N SER A 328 -27.42 -5.32 2.23
CA SER A 328 -26.55 -4.76 3.26
C SER A 328 -25.39 -5.68 3.60
N GLN A 329 -24.30 -5.10 4.09
CA GLN A 329 -23.14 -5.84 4.57
C GLN A 329 -22.65 -5.22 5.87
N THR A 330 -22.36 -6.09 6.86
CA THR A 330 -21.73 -5.71 8.11
C THR A 330 -20.28 -6.19 8.19
N GLN A 331 -19.48 -5.53 9.02
CA GLN A 331 -18.14 -6.01 9.37
C GLN A 331 -17.84 -5.65 10.83
N PRO A 332 -17.41 -6.64 11.65
CA PRO A 332 -16.93 -6.37 13.00
C PRO A 332 -15.70 -5.45 12.97
N VAL A 333 -15.60 -4.59 13.98
CA VAL A 333 -14.43 -3.73 14.19
C VAL A 333 -14.14 -3.66 15.69
N THR A 334 -12.89 -3.86 16.08
CA THR A 334 -12.48 -3.70 17.48
C THR A 334 -11.64 -2.44 17.64
N ILE A 335 -12.02 -1.61 18.62
CA ILE A 335 -11.29 -0.41 19.04
C ILE A 335 -10.51 -0.68 20.32
N ARG A 336 -9.19 -0.41 20.32
CA ARG A 336 -8.29 -0.70 21.46
C ARG A 336 -7.07 0.21 21.48
N SER A 337 -6.58 0.60 22.66
CA SER A 337 -5.47 1.55 22.80
C SER A 337 -4.12 0.96 22.37
N GLN A 338 -3.93 -0.35 22.49
CA GLN A 338 -2.71 -0.99 22.00
C GLN A 338 -2.74 -1.13 20.48
N ARG A 339 -2.04 -0.22 19.80
CA ARG A 339 -1.66 -0.41 18.38
C ARG A 339 -0.59 -1.49 18.27
N ILE A 340 -0.32 -1.95 17.06
CA ILE A 340 0.85 -2.82 16.82
C ILE A 340 2.17 -2.05 16.92
N PHE A 341 2.12 -0.72 16.76
CA PHE A 341 3.27 0.16 16.81
C PHE A 341 3.49 0.82 18.18
N ASP A 342 2.66 0.51 19.18
CA ASP A 342 2.71 1.06 20.55
C ASP A 342 3.20 0.03 21.58
#